data_AF-A0A3G3MIL8-F1
#
_entry.id   AF-A0A3G3MIL8-F1
#
_cell.length_a   1.000
_cell.length_b   1.000
_cell.length_c   1.000
_cell.angle_alpha   90.00
_cell.angle_beta   90.00
_cell.angle_gamma   90.00
#
_symmetry.space_group_name_H-M   'P 1'
#
loop_
_entity.id
_entity.type
_entity.pdbx_description
1 polymer ?
#
loop_
_entity_poly.entity_id
_entity_poly.type
_entity_poly.pdbx_seq_one_letter_code
_entity_poly.pdbx_strand_id
1 'polypeptide(L)'
;MWMFSLKYSKKYKVLLVNRKDKKQENRKIWIKKIKSLNHMSSVKFGLMVYFFGKQKIKLNRKMFSNIIHEEKATLFSFNNWSLCFYYSKFY
;
A
#
# COMPACT_ATOMS: atom_id res chain seq x y z
N MET A 1 -4.24 25.20 -39.92
CA MET A 1 -4.78 25.31 -38.55
C MET A 1 -5.31 23.99 -37.96
N TRP A 2 -6.01 23.15 -38.74
CA TRP A 2 -6.64 21.89 -38.26
C TRP A 2 -5.66 20.76 -37.84
N MET A 3 -4.50 20.64 -38.51
CA MET A 3 -3.48 19.63 -38.17
C MET A 3 -2.89 19.79 -36.77
N PHE A 4 -2.79 21.03 -36.26
CA PHE A 4 -2.29 21.28 -34.91
C PHE A 4 -3.27 20.74 -33.85
N SER A 5 -4.57 21.02 -34.00
CA SER A 5 -5.62 20.54 -33.09
C SER A 5 -5.65 19.01 -32.92
N LEU A 6 -5.51 18.27 -34.03
CA LEU A 6 -5.43 16.80 -34.01
C LEU A 6 -4.18 16.27 -33.29
N LYS A 7 -3.05 16.99 -33.38
CA LYS A 7 -1.80 16.60 -32.71
C LYS A 7 -1.91 16.80 -31.19
N TYR A 8 -2.53 17.88 -30.74
CA TYR A 8 -2.78 18.15 -29.31
C TYR A 8 -3.77 17.16 -28.69
N SER A 9 -4.84 16.78 -29.39
CA SER A 9 -5.82 15.82 -28.85
C SER A 9 -5.23 14.43 -28.66
N LYS A 10 -4.39 13.97 -29.61
CA LYS A 10 -3.63 12.71 -29.48
C LYS A 10 -2.66 12.75 -28.30
N LYS A 11 -1.90 13.84 -28.15
CA LYS A 11 -0.96 14.01 -27.02
C LYS A 11 -1.68 13.98 -25.67
N TYR A 12 -2.84 14.62 -25.56
CA TYR A 12 -3.66 14.59 -24.35
C TYR A 12 -4.16 13.17 -24.00
N LYS A 13 -4.62 12.41 -25.00
CA LYS A 13 -5.05 11.01 -24.80
C LYS A 13 -3.90 10.14 -24.28
N VAL A 14 -2.70 10.25 -24.84
CA VAL A 14 -1.51 9.52 -24.38
C VAL A 14 -1.16 9.89 -22.94
N LEU A 15 -1.19 11.17 -22.58
CA LEU A 15 -0.93 11.62 -21.20
C LEU A 15 -1.95 11.03 -20.19
N LEU A 16 -3.22 10.94 -20.58
CA LEU A 16 -4.27 10.36 -19.73
C LEU A 16 -4.08 8.86 -19.52
N VAL A 17 -3.71 8.12 -20.56
CA VAL A 17 -3.37 6.70 -20.49
C VAL A 17 -2.16 6.49 -19.57
N ASN A 18 -1.07 7.23 -19.80
CA ASN A 18 0.13 7.16 -18.96
C ASN A 18 -0.16 7.46 -17.48
N ARG A 19 -1.07 8.40 -17.19
CA ARG A 19 -1.50 8.69 -15.80
C ARG A 19 -2.27 7.52 -15.17
N LYS A 20 -3.11 6.83 -15.95
CA LYS A 20 -3.83 5.63 -15.49
C LYS A 20 -2.86 4.49 -15.21
N ASP A 21 -1.93 4.23 -16.13
CA ASP A 21 -0.95 3.16 -16.02
C ASP A 21 0.00 3.39 -14.84
N LYS A 22 0.50 4.63 -14.67
CA LYS A 22 1.34 5.00 -13.52
C LYS A 22 0.64 4.79 -12.19
N LYS A 23 -0.68 5.05 -12.09
CA LYS A 23 -1.45 4.75 -10.88
C LYS A 23 -1.53 3.24 -10.62
N GLN A 24 -1.71 2.44 -11.66
CA GLN A 24 -1.78 0.98 -11.54
C GLN A 24 -0.42 0.38 -11.17
N GLU A 25 0.65 0.87 -11.76
CA GLU A 25 2.02 0.44 -11.48
C GLU A 25 2.42 0.75 -10.03
N ASN A 26 2.15 1.97 -9.55
CA ASN A 26 2.36 2.31 -8.14
C ASN A 26 1.58 1.39 -7.20
N ARG A 27 0.32 1.04 -7.53
CA ARG A 27 -0.47 0.09 -6.74
C ARG A 27 0.18 -1.30 -6.70
N LYS A 28 0.71 -1.79 -7.83
CA LYS A 28 1.43 -3.07 -7.88
C LYS A 28 2.68 -3.03 -7.00
N ILE A 29 3.45 -1.94 -7.04
CA ILE A 29 4.64 -1.74 -6.21
C ILE A 29 4.27 -1.75 -4.72
N TRP A 30 3.25 -0.99 -4.31
CA TRP A 30 2.80 -0.97 -2.91
C TRP A 30 2.35 -2.35 -2.43
N ILE A 31 1.59 -3.08 -3.25
CA ILE A 31 1.17 -4.46 -2.92
C ILE A 31 2.39 -5.39 -2.79
N LYS A 32 3.39 -5.26 -3.67
CA LYS A 32 4.61 -6.08 -3.59
C LYS A 32 5.39 -5.81 -2.30
N LYS A 33 5.59 -4.54 -1.94
CA LYS A 33 6.24 -4.11 -0.68
C LYS A 33 5.46 -4.55 0.56
N ILE A 34 4.14 -4.54 0.48
CA ILE A 34 3.28 -5.05 1.55
C ILE A 34 3.42 -6.57 1.68
N LYS A 35 3.47 -7.31 0.56
CA LYS A 35 3.61 -8.78 0.60
C LYS A 35 4.96 -9.23 1.13
N SER A 36 6.04 -8.47 0.91
CA SER A 36 7.34 -8.78 1.53
C SER A 36 7.32 -8.75 3.05
N LEU A 37 6.36 -8.05 3.66
CA LEU A 37 6.15 -8.07 5.11
C LEU A 37 5.86 -9.49 5.64
N ASN A 38 5.12 -10.30 4.89
CA ASN A 38 4.80 -11.67 5.28
C ASN A 38 6.05 -12.56 5.42
N HIS A 39 7.16 -12.17 4.80
CA HIS A 39 8.45 -12.87 4.90
C HIS A 39 9.35 -12.28 6.00
N MET A 40 9.18 -11.00 6.33
CA MET A 40 10.03 -10.30 7.30
C MET A 40 9.46 -10.24 8.71
N SER A 41 8.19 -10.59 8.89
CA SER A 41 7.50 -10.56 10.18
C SER A 41 6.51 -11.71 10.32
N SER A 42 6.20 -12.07 11.56
CA SER A 42 5.17 -13.06 11.89
C SER A 42 3.75 -12.55 11.61
N VAL A 43 3.58 -11.24 11.43
CA VAL A 43 2.28 -10.61 11.24
C VAL A 43 1.95 -10.49 9.76
N LYS A 44 0.90 -11.20 9.34
CA LYS A 44 0.39 -11.12 7.97
C LYS A 44 -0.26 -9.76 7.72
N PHE A 45 -0.07 -9.21 6.51
CA PHE A 45 -0.70 -7.94 6.12
C PHE A 45 -2.22 -7.90 6.36
N GLY A 46 -2.93 -9.00 6.07
CA GLY A 46 -4.38 -9.08 6.28
C GLY A 46 -4.79 -8.84 7.73
N LEU A 47 -3.98 -9.30 8.69
CA LEU A 47 -4.21 -9.07 10.13
C LEU A 47 -3.98 -7.60 10.49
N MET A 48 -2.94 -6.96 9.97
CA MET A 48 -2.73 -5.52 10.18
C MET A 48 -3.91 -4.71 9.65
N VAL A 49 -4.37 -4.98 8.42
CA VAL A 49 -5.54 -4.29 7.84
C VAL A 49 -6.77 -4.47 8.71
N TYR A 50 -7.00 -5.68 9.22
CA TYR A 50 -8.09 -5.97 10.14
C TYR A 50 -7.99 -5.14 11.43
N PHE A 51 -6.81 -5.02 12.03
CA PHE A 51 -6.61 -4.23 13.25
C PHE A 51 -6.86 -2.74 13.06
N PHE A 52 -6.30 -2.13 12.01
CA PHE A 52 -6.59 -0.73 11.73
C PHE A 52 -8.06 -0.51 11.42
N GLY A 53 -8.72 -1.45 10.73
CA GLY A 53 -10.17 -1.45 10.53
C GLY A 53 -10.95 -1.45 11.85
N LYS A 54 -10.56 -2.32 12.80
CA LYS A 54 -11.13 -2.38 14.17
C LYS A 54 -10.95 -1.07 14.93
N GLN A 55 -9.80 -0.41 14.79
CA GLN A 55 -9.53 0.89 15.40
C GLN A 55 -10.12 2.08 14.64
N LYS A 56 -10.88 1.84 13.57
CA LYS A 56 -11.42 2.88 12.67
C LYS A 56 -10.34 3.75 12.01
N ILE A 57 -9.11 3.25 11.93
CA ILE A 57 -8.00 3.89 11.24
C ILE A 57 -8.03 3.49 9.77
N LYS A 58 -8.31 4.45 8.88
CA LYS A 58 -8.30 4.23 7.44
C LYS A 58 -6.91 4.47 6.86
N LEU A 59 -6.13 3.40 6.71
CA LEU A 59 -4.82 3.46 6.06
C LEU A 59 -4.89 3.08 4.59
N ASN A 60 -4.32 3.95 3.76
CA ASN A 60 -4.06 3.73 2.35
C ASN A 60 -2.87 2.74 2.17
N ARG A 61 -2.94 1.89 1.14
CA ARG A 61 -1.85 0.96 0.75
C ARG A 61 -0.48 1.64 0.56
N LYS A 62 -0.44 2.89 0.07
CA LYS A 62 0.79 3.71 -0.01
C LYS A 62 1.39 3.93 1.37
N MET A 63 0.60 4.45 2.31
CA MET A 63 1.03 4.72 3.70
C MET A 63 1.54 3.43 4.35
N PHE A 64 0.80 2.34 4.19
CA PHE A 64 1.22 1.03 4.66
C PHE A 64 2.57 0.58 4.08
N SER A 65 2.73 0.71 2.76
CA SER A 65 3.98 0.31 2.11
C SER A 65 5.17 1.16 2.54
N ASN A 66 4.93 2.41 2.96
CA ASN A 66 5.95 3.30 3.50
C ASN A 66 6.30 2.91 4.93
N ILE A 67 5.33 2.75 5.82
CA ILE A 67 5.55 2.34 7.22
C ILE A 67 6.38 1.05 7.28
N ILE A 68 6.03 0.04 6.48
CA ILE A 68 6.74 -1.24 6.45
C ILE A 68 8.22 -1.08 6.08
N HIS A 69 8.56 -0.12 5.23
CA HIS A 69 9.87 -0.06 4.56
C HIS A 69 10.77 1.06 5.09
N GLU A 70 10.18 2.17 5.53
CA GLU A 70 10.86 3.35 6.05
C GLU A 70 10.91 3.32 7.58
N GLU A 71 9.88 2.78 8.25
CA GLU A 71 9.74 2.84 9.70
C GLU A 71 9.78 1.45 10.36
N LYS A 72 10.96 0.84 10.39
CA LYS A 72 11.16 -0.47 11.03
C LYS A 72 10.80 -0.50 12.52
N ALA A 73 11.01 0.61 13.23
CA ALA A 73 10.65 0.74 14.64
C ALA A 73 9.13 0.65 14.84
N THR A 74 8.37 1.39 14.02
CA THR A 74 6.90 1.34 14.04
C THR A 74 6.40 -0.06 13.71
N LEU A 75 7.04 -0.75 12.75
CA LEU A 75 6.72 -2.13 12.42
C LEU A 75 6.96 -3.10 13.60
N PHE A 76 8.07 -2.94 14.32
CA PHE A 76 8.37 -3.72 15.53
C PHE A 76 7.31 -3.50 16.61
N SER A 77 6.93 -2.25 16.87
CA SER A 77 5.84 -1.91 17.81
C SER A 77 4.52 -2.56 17.40
N PHE A 78 4.17 -2.55 16.10
CA PHE A 78 2.97 -3.22 15.61
C PHE A 78 3.03 -4.74 15.79
N ASN A 79 4.18 -5.35 15.55
CA ASN A 79 4.36 -6.78 15.79
C ASN A 79 4.13 -7.12 17.27
N ASN A 80 4.77 -6.41 18.19
CA ASN A 80 4.60 -6.63 19.63
C ASN A 80 3.16 -6.39 20.07
N TRP A 81 2.57 -5.29 19.61
CA TRP A 81 1.16 -4.98 19.89
C TRP A 81 0.24 -6.09 19.42
N SER A 82 0.44 -6.60 18.19
CA SER A 82 -0.37 -7.71 17.67
C SER A 82 -0.20 -9.01 18.47
N LEU A 83 1.02 -9.29 18.96
CA LEU A 83 1.30 -10.44 19.82
C LEU A 83 0.53 -10.35 21.13
N CYS A 84 0.45 -9.17 21.75
CA CYS A 84 -0.33 -8.97 22.98
C CYS A 84 -1.81 -9.36 22.85
N PHE A 85 -2.43 -9.23 21.66
CA PHE A 85 -3.83 -9.60 21.45
C PHE A 85 -4.06 -11.04 20.99
N TYR A 86 -3.06 -11.68 20.37
CA TYR A 86 -3.20 -13.04 19.82
C TYR A 86 -2.58 -14.13 20.70
N TYR A 87 -1.55 -13.84 21.49
CA TYR A 87 -0.98 -14.82 22.42
C TYR A 87 -1.83 -15.01 23.69
N SER A 88 -2.69 -14.05 24.07
CA SER A 88 -3.58 -14.20 25.24
C SER A 88 -4.76 -15.14 25.02
N LYS A 89 -4.93 -15.71 23.82
CA LYS A 89 -6.00 -16.66 23.48
C LYS A 89 -5.56 -18.13 23.42
N PHE A 90 -4.29 -18.41 23.69
CA PHE A 90 -3.69 -19.75 23.61
C PHE A 90 -3.20 -20.30 24.96
N TYR A 91 -3.53 -19.63 26.07
CA TYR A 91 -3.39 -20.15 27.43
C TYR A 91 -4.74 -20.12 28.14
#